data_AF-A0A7S2RXC7-F1
#
_entry.id   AF-A0A7S2RXC7-F1
#
_cell.length_a   1.000
_cell.length_b   1.000
_cell.length_c   1.000
_cell.angle_alpha   90.00
_cell.angle_beta   90.00
_cell.angle_gamma   90.00
#
_symmetry.space_group_name_H-M   'P 1'
#
loop_
_entity.id
_entity.type
_entity.pdbx_description
1 polymer ?
#
loop_
_entity_poly.entity_id
_entity_poly.type
_entity_poly.pdbx_seq_one_letter_code
_entity_poly.pdbx_strand_id
1 'polypeptide(L)'
;MDFTEGETTSGLGKTVTRFFATDKETMINKLKFAFKVEQGSEAFRNAIAVGGGERPVIIAKRLTCGFHKGPNYFEIDQDVGSSTIASMLNKVILNASSEIIGSLSWMIEPQSEDELPERVLGIVRLNHINFEDTRIELDENYEPINTSI
;
A
#
# COMPACT_ATOMS: atom_id res chain seq x y z
N MET A 1 -15.91 -12.37 3.02
CA MET A 1 -16.15 -11.57 1.80
C MET A 1 -16.73 -12.53 0.78
N ASP A 2 -18.05 -12.51 0.61
CA ASP A 2 -18.73 -13.37 -0.37
C ASP A 2 -18.69 -12.69 -1.72
N PHE A 3 -17.71 -13.08 -2.54
CA PHE A 3 -17.71 -12.75 -3.95
C PHE A 3 -18.89 -13.47 -4.62
N THR A 4 -19.58 -12.80 -5.53
CA THR A 4 -20.69 -13.43 -6.26
C THR A 4 -20.20 -14.65 -7.07
N GLU A 5 -21.09 -15.59 -7.41
CA GLU A 5 -20.75 -16.77 -8.24
C GLU A 5 -20.06 -16.40 -9.57
N GLY A 6 -20.40 -15.22 -10.12
CA GLY A 6 -19.74 -14.68 -11.33
C GLY A 6 -18.33 -14.11 -11.09
N GLU A 7 -18.07 -13.54 -9.92
CA GLU A 7 -16.75 -13.00 -9.57
C GLU A 7 -15.78 -14.12 -9.18
N THR A 8 -16.24 -15.09 -8.39
CA THR A 8 -15.48 -16.29 -8.00
C THR A 8 -15.10 -17.20 -9.17
N THR A 9 -15.81 -17.13 -10.29
CA THR A 9 -15.50 -17.93 -11.49
C THR A 9 -14.52 -17.24 -12.43
N SER A 10 -14.39 -15.91 -12.35
CA SER A 10 -13.41 -15.12 -13.10
C SER A 10 -11.97 -15.38 -12.63
N GLY A 11 -11.00 -15.20 -13.54
CA GLY A 11 -9.57 -15.28 -13.18
C GLY A 11 -9.12 -14.21 -12.17
N LEU A 12 -9.91 -13.15 -11.95
CA LEU A 12 -9.68 -12.15 -10.92
C LEU A 12 -10.14 -12.66 -9.55
N GLY A 13 -11.41 -13.05 -9.42
CA GLY A 13 -11.95 -13.49 -8.15
C GLY A 13 -11.34 -14.80 -7.66
N LYS A 14 -10.90 -15.70 -8.54
CA LYS A 14 -10.13 -16.90 -8.15
C LYS A 14 -8.81 -16.55 -7.47
N THR A 15 -7.99 -15.69 -8.07
CA THR A 15 -6.68 -15.31 -7.52
C THR A 15 -6.82 -14.54 -6.23
N VAL A 16 -7.75 -13.59 -6.16
CA VAL A 16 -8.02 -12.80 -4.95
C VAL A 16 -8.57 -13.67 -3.82
N THR A 17 -9.53 -14.55 -4.12
CA THR A 17 -10.07 -15.51 -3.13
C THR A 17 -8.97 -16.46 -2.63
N ARG A 18 -8.13 -16.99 -3.53
CA ARG A 18 -7.01 -17.86 -3.16
C ARG A 18 -5.99 -17.14 -2.28
N PHE A 19 -5.66 -15.90 -2.61
CA PHE A 19 -4.76 -15.08 -1.80
C PHE A 19 -5.33 -14.80 -0.41
N PHE A 20 -6.62 -14.47 -0.29
CA PHE A 20 -7.23 -14.26 1.03
C PHE A 20 -7.50 -15.55 1.81
N ALA A 21 -7.54 -16.71 1.15
CA ALA A 21 -7.70 -18.01 1.81
C ALA A 21 -6.36 -18.66 2.24
N THR A 22 -5.22 -18.15 1.76
CA THR A 22 -3.90 -18.73 2.04
C THR A 22 -3.36 -18.38 3.43
N ASP A 23 -2.19 -18.94 3.75
CA ASP A 23 -1.45 -18.72 4.99
C ASP A 23 -0.64 -17.40 4.97
N LYS A 24 -0.15 -16.99 6.15
CA LYS A 24 0.58 -15.72 6.30
C LYS A 24 1.90 -15.69 5.53
N GLU A 25 2.63 -16.80 5.47
CA GLU A 25 3.90 -16.86 4.75
C GLU A 25 3.69 -16.65 3.25
N THR A 26 2.66 -17.30 2.69
CA THR A 26 2.28 -17.10 1.29
C THR A 26 1.85 -15.65 1.03
N MET A 27 1.04 -15.04 1.92
CA MET A 27 0.65 -13.63 1.80
C MET A 27 1.86 -12.68 1.82
N ILE A 28 2.81 -12.91 2.72
CA ILE A 28 4.06 -12.13 2.81
C ILE A 28 4.88 -12.21 1.52
N ASN A 29 4.93 -13.38 0.90
CA ASN A 29 5.71 -13.59 -0.31
C ASN A 29 5.05 -13.02 -1.58
N LYS A 30 3.76 -12.68 -1.52
CA LYS A 30 2.96 -12.29 -2.68
C LYS A 30 2.44 -10.86 -2.66
N LEU A 31 2.36 -10.21 -1.50
CA LEU A 31 1.90 -8.82 -1.43
C LEU A 31 2.94 -7.89 -2.06
N LYS A 32 2.63 -7.40 -3.25
CA LYS A 32 3.45 -6.47 -4.02
C LYS A 32 2.89 -5.06 -3.93
N PHE A 33 3.80 -4.10 -3.91
CA PHE A 33 3.51 -2.68 -3.83
C PHE A 33 4.29 -1.93 -4.91
N ALA A 34 3.68 -0.93 -5.50
CA ALA A 34 4.35 0.02 -6.38
C ALA A 34 3.93 1.44 -6.04
N PHE A 35 4.89 2.36 -6.08
CA PHE A 35 4.65 3.79 -6.06
C PHE A 35 5.10 4.39 -7.38
N LYS A 36 4.18 5.09 -8.05
CA LYS A 36 4.43 5.83 -9.29
C LYS A 36 4.32 7.32 -9.02
N VAL A 37 5.23 8.11 -9.58
CA VAL A 37 5.27 9.58 -9.52
C VAL A 37 4.98 10.15 -10.90
N GLU A 38 3.75 10.59 -11.10
CA GLU A 38 3.31 11.29 -12.30
C GLU A 38 3.81 12.74 -12.30
N GLN A 39 3.72 13.44 -11.16
CA GLN A 39 4.16 14.83 -10.99
C GLN A 39 4.92 15.01 -9.68
N GLY A 40 5.95 15.85 -9.70
CA GLY A 40 6.76 16.22 -8.53
C GLY A 40 8.03 16.96 -8.93
N SER A 41 8.59 17.74 -8.01
CA SER A 41 9.83 18.50 -8.21
C SER A 41 11.03 17.59 -8.50
N GLU A 42 12.07 18.11 -9.13
CA GLU A 42 13.29 17.34 -9.40
C GLU A 42 13.95 16.84 -8.11
N ALA A 43 13.97 17.67 -7.07
CA ALA A 43 14.48 17.29 -5.75
C ALA A 43 13.71 16.10 -5.16
N PHE A 44 12.37 16.12 -5.26
CA PHE A 44 11.53 14.99 -4.83
C PHE A 44 11.85 13.71 -5.62
N ARG A 45 11.87 13.81 -6.96
CA ARG A 45 12.16 12.66 -7.83
C ARG A 45 13.55 12.06 -7.56
N ASN A 46 14.55 12.90 -7.32
CA ASN A 46 15.90 12.46 -6.96
C ASN A 46 15.92 11.73 -5.61
N ALA A 47 15.19 12.23 -4.61
CA ALA A 47 15.07 11.56 -3.32
C ALA A 47 14.41 10.17 -3.45
N ILE A 48 13.34 10.04 -4.24
CA ILE A 48 12.73 8.74 -4.54
C ILE A 48 13.74 7.82 -5.24
N ALA A 49 14.49 8.32 -6.23
CA ALA A 49 15.49 7.54 -6.95
C ALA A 49 16.60 6.99 -6.02
N VAL A 50 17.10 7.81 -5.09
CA VAL A 50 18.10 7.40 -4.09
C VAL A 50 17.55 6.35 -3.12
N GLY A 51 16.27 6.45 -2.74
CA GLY A 51 15.63 5.49 -1.83
C GLY A 51 15.19 4.16 -2.46
N GLY A 52 15.45 3.94 -3.76
CA GLY A 52 15.12 2.69 -4.45
C GLY A 52 14.35 2.87 -5.76
N GLY A 53 13.88 4.08 -6.04
CA GLY A 53 13.12 4.43 -7.24
C GLY A 53 11.69 3.91 -7.23
N GLU A 54 11.02 4.02 -8.38
CA GLU A 54 9.63 3.56 -8.62
C GLU A 54 9.56 2.04 -8.92
N ARG A 55 10.45 1.24 -8.30
CA ARG A 55 10.52 -0.21 -8.54
C ARG A 55 9.46 -0.91 -7.70
N PRO A 56 8.60 -1.75 -8.29
CA PRO A 56 7.70 -2.59 -7.51
C PRO A 56 8.47 -3.50 -6.55
N VAL A 57 7.91 -3.74 -5.37
CA VAL A 57 8.56 -4.52 -4.30
C VAL A 57 7.56 -5.44 -3.61
N ILE A 58 8.03 -6.61 -3.18
CA ILE A 58 7.27 -7.46 -2.23
C ILE A 58 7.32 -6.78 -0.87
N ILE A 59 6.31 -5.97 -0.57
CA ILE A 59 6.34 -4.99 0.51
C ILE A 59 6.37 -5.64 1.89
N ALA A 60 5.69 -6.78 2.04
CA ALA A 60 5.66 -7.54 3.29
C ALA A 60 7.00 -8.24 3.63
N LYS A 61 7.99 -8.20 2.71
CA LYS A 61 9.38 -8.56 3.01
C LYS A 61 10.26 -7.37 3.42
N ARG A 62 9.74 -6.16 3.27
CA ARG A 62 10.46 -4.90 3.56
C ARG A 62 9.89 -4.18 4.77
N LEU A 63 8.60 -4.35 5.03
CA LEU A 63 7.89 -3.82 6.18
C LEU A 63 7.31 -4.98 7.00
N THR A 64 7.15 -4.74 8.29
CA THR A 64 6.24 -5.54 9.11
C THR A 64 4.83 -5.34 8.58
N CYS A 65 4.16 -6.44 8.20
CA CYS A 65 2.77 -6.41 7.77
C CYS A 65 1.88 -7.32 8.62
N GLY A 66 0.74 -6.76 9.05
CA GLY A 66 -0.38 -7.46 9.65
C GLY A 66 -1.40 -7.88 8.59
N PHE A 67 -2.01 -9.05 8.76
CA PHE A 67 -3.08 -9.53 7.88
C PHE A 67 -4.25 -9.97 8.76
N HIS A 68 -5.39 -9.32 8.59
CA HIS A 68 -6.58 -9.54 9.42
C HIS A 68 -7.77 -9.89 8.52
N LYS A 69 -8.57 -10.85 8.97
CA LYS A 69 -9.72 -11.37 8.22
C LYS A 69 -10.96 -11.24 9.08
N GLY A 70 -11.95 -10.51 8.60
CA GLY A 70 -13.28 -10.46 9.19
C GLY A 70 -14.33 -11.09 8.27
N PRO A 71 -15.61 -11.13 8.70
CA PRO A 71 -16.69 -11.70 7.89
C PRO A 71 -16.82 -11.03 6.51
N ASN A 72 -16.62 -9.71 6.45
CA ASN A 72 -16.83 -8.88 5.27
C ASN A 72 -15.62 -8.04 4.87
N TYR A 73 -14.47 -8.19 5.52
CA TYR A 73 -13.28 -7.41 5.21
C TYR A 73 -12.01 -8.24 5.26
N PHE A 74 -11.01 -7.78 4.51
CA PHE A 74 -9.63 -8.18 4.61
C PHE A 74 -8.81 -6.92 4.82
N GLU A 75 -7.96 -6.91 5.83
CA GLU A 75 -7.17 -5.75 6.21
C GLU A 75 -5.68 -6.11 6.14
N ILE A 76 -4.91 -5.18 5.58
CA ILE A 76 -3.46 -5.23 5.49
C ILE A 76 -2.94 -4.04 6.29
N ASP A 77 -2.31 -4.32 7.41
CA ASP A 77 -1.58 -3.31 8.17
C ASP A 77 -0.14 -3.25 7.64
N GLN A 78 0.37 -2.05 7.39
CA GLN A 78 1.72 -1.81 6.87
C GLN A 78 2.45 -0.83 7.77
N ASP A 79 3.32 -1.36 8.62
CA ASP A 79 4.16 -0.52 9.49
C ASP A 79 5.33 0.07 8.67
N VAL A 80 5.12 1.28 8.15
CA VAL A 80 6.15 2.05 7.42
C VAL A 80 7.36 2.40 8.32
N GLY A 81 7.13 2.48 9.63
CA GLY A 81 8.13 2.71 10.68
C GLY A 81 9.16 1.59 10.81
N SER A 82 8.76 0.35 10.49
CA SER A 82 9.62 -0.84 10.58
C SER A 82 10.82 -0.86 9.63
N SER A 83 10.88 0.07 8.65
CA SER A 83 11.99 0.18 7.71
C SER A 83 12.55 1.59 7.65
N THR A 84 13.85 1.73 7.86
CA THR A 84 14.56 3.01 7.79
C THR A 84 14.37 3.69 6.44
N ILE A 85 14.42 2.93 5.34
CA ILE A 85 14.26 3.48 3.98
C ILE A 85 12.81 3.94 3.77
N ALA A 86 11.83 3.12 4.17
CA ALA A 86 10.42 3.47 3.99
C ALA A 86 10.03 4.67 4.85
N SER A 87 10.50 4.72 6.11
CA SER A 87 10.32 5.86 7.01
C SER A 87 10.91 7.15 6.44
N MET A 88 12.12 7.09 5.87
CA MET A 88 12.76 8.23 5.21
C MET A 88 11.94 8.71 4.01
N LEU A 89 11.54 7.80 3.12
CA LEU A 89 10.74 8.12 1.93
C LEU A 89 9.36 8.68 2.31
N ASN A 90 8.73 8.14 3.35
CA ASN A 90 7.44 8.63 3.83
C ASN A 90 7.52 10.11 4.25
N LYS A 91 8.58 10.51 4.97
CA LYS A 91 8.80 11.92 5.34
C LYS A 91 8.96 12.81 4.11
N VAL A 92 9.69 12.34 3.10
CA VAL A 92 9.86 13.08 1.83
C VAL A 92 8.53 13.24 1.10
N ILE A 93 7.71 12.18 1.04
CA ILE A 93 6.38 12.19 0.40
C ILE A 93 5.42 13.13 1.15
N LEU A 94 5.37 13.06 2.48
CA LEU A 94 4.51 13.92 3.29
C LEU A 94 4.87 15.40 3.10
N ASN A 95 6.16 15.75 3.13
CA ASN A 95 6.61 17.12 2.95
C ASN A 95 6.36 17.69 1.54
N ALA A 96 6.34 16.84 0.52
CA ALA A 96 6.09 17.24 -0.87
C ALA A 96 4.65 17.02 -1.34
N SER A 97 3.77 16.51 -0.45
CA SER A 97 2.45 15.97 -0.78
C SER A 97 1.54 16.93 -1.57
N SER A 98 1.58 18.22 -1.25
CA SER A 98 0.78 19.26 -1.91
C SER A 98 1.24 19.57 -3.34
N GLU A 99 2.45 19.16 -3.73
CA GLU A 99 3.04 19.44 -5.04
C GLU A 99 3.19 18.20 -5.93
N ILE A 100 2.82 17.02 -5.43
CA ILE A 100 2.96 15.76 -6.15
C ILE A 100 1.63 15.22 -6.66
N ILE A 101 1.71 14.50 -7.76
CA ILE A 101 0.71 13.53 -8.18
C ILE A 101 1.40 12.18 -8.24
N GLY A 102 0.86 11.23 -7.48
CA GLY A 102 1.43 9.90 -7.29
C GLY A 102 0.34 8.83 -7.25
N SER A 103 0.68 7.58 -7.59
CA SER A 103 -0.21 6.43 -7.44
C SER A 103 0.46 5.34 -6.61
N LEU A 104 -0.19 4.94 -5.52
CA LEU A 104 0.16 3.79 -4.68
C LEU A 104 -0.68 2.60 -5.12
N SER A 105 -0.05 1.49 -5.49
CA SER A 105 -0.75 0.30 -6.01
C SER A 105 -0.37 -0.93 -5.21
N TRP A 106 -1.36 -1.72 -4.78
CA TRP A 106 -1.17 -3.02 -4.15
C TRP A 106 -1.63 -4.12 -5.09
N MET A 107 -0.83 -5.18 -5.18
CA MET A 107 -0.99 -6.23 -6.18
C MET A 107 -0.63 -7.57 -5.57
N ILE A 108 -1.18 -8.65 -6.13
CA ILE A 108 -0.75 -10.02 -5.87
C ILE A 108 0.28 -10.39 -6.93
N GLU A 109 1.51 -10.64 -6.49
CA GLU A 109 2.59 -11.13 -7.34
C GLU A 109 2.30 -12.59 -7.77
N PRO A 110 2.33 -12.88 -9.08
CA PRO A 110 2.21 -14.23 -9.59
C PRO A 110 3.48 -15.03 -9.31
N GLN A 111 3.34 -16.25 -8.79
CA GLN A 111 4.43 -17.19 -8.51
C GLN A 111 4.41 -18.42 -9.45
N SER A 112 3.40 -18.56 -10.28
CA SER A 112 3.29 -19.56 -11.35
C SER A 112 2.55 -19.00 -12.56
N GLU A 113 2.67 -19.66 -13.71
CA GLU A 113 2.09 -19.19 -14.97
C GLU A 113 0.56 -19.09 -14.93
N ASP A 114 -0.12 -19.96 -14.17
CA ASP A 114 -1.58 -19.92 -13.99
C ASP A 114 -2.06 -18.70 -13.18
N GLU A 115 -1.15 -18.02 -12.48
CA GLU A 115 -1.49 -16.82 -11.71
C GLU A 115 -1.36 -15.55 -12.55
N LEU A 116 -0.78 -15.63 -13.75
CA LEU A 116 -0.58 -14.48 -14.63
C LEU A 116 -1.89 -13.98 -15.26
N PRO A 117 -1.96 -12.68 -15.65
CA PRO A 117 -1.02 -11.62 -15.26
C PRO A 117 -1.09 -11.29 -13.76
N GLU A 118 -0.30 -10.35 -13.24
CA GLU A 118 -0.48 -9.90 -11.85
C GLU A 118 -1.89 -9.33 -11.62
N ARG A 119 -2.37 -9.36 -10.37
CA ARG A 119 -3.72 -8.89 -10.02
C ARG A 119 -3.64 -7.69 -9.09
N VAL A 120 -4.19 -6.56 -9.53
CA VAL A 120 -4.28 -5.34 -8.71
C VAL A 120 -5.39 -5.52 -7.67
N LEU A 121 -5.05 -5.31 -6.40
CA LEU A 121 -5.98 -5.29 -5.27
C LEU A 121 -6.64 -3.91 -5.12
N GLY A 122 -5.86 -2.86 -5.34
CA GLY A 122 -6.33 -1.49 -5.22
C GLY A 122 -5.25 -0.49 -5.60
N ILE A 123 -5.70 0.70 -5.98
CA ILE A 123 -4.84 1.84 -6.29
C ILE A 123 -5.39 3.05 -5.56
N VAL A 124 -4.50 3.77 -4.88
CA VAL A 124 -4.78 5.06 -4.26
C VAL A 124 -3.98 6.11 -5.00
N ARG A 125 -4.68 7.13 -5.52
CA ARG A 125 -4.05 8.28 -6.17
C ARG A 125 -3.91 9.42 -5.17
N LEU A 126 -2.68 9.89 -4.99
CA LEU A 126 -2.35 11.12 -4.29
C LEU A 126 -2.38 12.24 -5.33
N ASN A 127 -3.18 13.26 -5.12
CA ASN A 127 -3.31 14.39 -6.03
C ASN A 127 -3.30 15.69 -5.23
N HIS A 128 -2.11 16.31 -5.12
CA HIS A 128 -1.92 17.58 -4.41
C HIS A 128 -2.54 17.58 -3.00
N ILE A 129 -2.33 16.50 -2.25
CA ILE A 129 -2.90 16.34 -0.90
C ILE A 129 -2.12 17.23 0.05
N ASN A 130 -2.80 18.10 0.80
CA ASN A 130 -2.17 18.83 1.89
C ASN A 130 -2.42 18.11 3.23
N PHE A 131 -1.37 17.47 3.77
CA PHE A 131 -1.47 16.80 5.07
C PHE A 131 -1.43 17.75 6.27
N GLU A 132 -0.92 18.98 6.13
CA GLU A 132 -0.90 19.96 7.23
C GLU A 132 -2.32 20.37 7.64
N ASP A 133 -3.23 20.51 6.67
CA ASP A 133 -4.62 20.91 6.92
C ASP A 133 -5.49 19.75 7.43
N THR A 134 -4.97 18.51 7.41
CA THR A 134 -5.75 17.29 7.65
C THR A 134 -5.16 16.38 8.74
N ARG A 135 -4.03 16.74 9.35
CA ARG A 135 -3.43 15.95 10.43
C ARG A 135 -4.16 16.17 11.75
N ILE A 136 -4.43 15.09 12.45
CA ILE A 136 -4.89 15.08 13.84
C ILE A 136 -3.70 14.60 14.68
N GLU A 137 -3.27 15.41 15.65
CA GLU A 137 -2.27 14.96 16.62
C GLU A 137 -2.93 13.98 17.59
N LEU A 138 -2.27 12.86 17.84
CA LEU A 138 -2.75 11.84 18.77
C LEU A 138 -1.84 11.81 20.00
N ASP A 139 -2.41 11.52 21.17
CA ASP A 139 -1.66 11.28 22.40
C ASP A 139 -1.07 9.87 22.46
N GLU A 140 -0.41 9.55 23.58
CA GLU A 140 0.18 8.23 23.80
C GLU A 140 -0.82 7.08 23.84
N ASN A 141 -2.12 7.38 23.99
CA ASN A 141 -3.22 6.43 23.96
C ASN A 141 -3.93 6.40 22.59
N TYR A 142 -3.37 7.08 21.59
CA TYR A 142 -3.97 7.26 20.25
C TYR A 142 -5.26 8.08 20.23
N GLU A 143 -5.48 8.93 21.24
CA GLU A 143 -6.64 9.82 21.30
C GLU A 143 -6.33 11.21 20.70
N PRO A 144 -7.26 11.84 19.98
CA PRO A 144 -7.04 13.18 19.40
C PRO A 144 -6.73 14.27 20.43
N ILE A 145 -5.60 14.96 20.25
CA ILE A 145 -5.21 16.16 20.98
C ILE A 145 -5.72 17.37 20.18
N ASN A 146 -6.76 18.05 20.69
CA ASN A 146 -7.40 19.25 20.11
C ASN A 146 -8.34 19.06 18.90
N THR A 147 -9.41 18.27 19.07
CA THR A 147 -10.57 18.30 18.16
C THR A 147 -11.49 19.49 18.43
N SER A 148 -11.07 20.69 18.03
CA SER A 148 -11.98 21.82 17.81
C SER A 148 -12.17 22.01 16.32
N ILE A 149 -13.07 21.20 15.74
CA ILE A 149 -13.54 21.37 14.35
C ILE A 149 -14.66 22.40 14.35
#